data_AF-A0A9Q0LZR8-F1
#
_entry.id   AF-A0A9Q0LZR8-F1
#
_cell.length_a   1.000
_cell.length_b   1.000
_cell.length_c   1.000
_cell.angle_alpha   90.00
_cell.angle_beta   90.00
_cell.angle_gamma   90.00
#
_symmetry.space_group_name_H-M   'P 1'
#
loop_
_entity.id
_entity.type
_entity.pdbx_description
1 polymer ?
#
loop_
_entity_poly.entity_id
_entity_poly.type
_entity_poly.pdbx_seq_one_letter_code
_entity_poly.pdbx_strand_id
1 'polypeptide(L)'
;MNVHFIESYIFLMVLAATSTSFVYGFKENGNCSRAVLDYCSMKLISLGDVDYVSPVNMEQMNKRCKEVKAMEQCIKDYAARCLEGETRNSILVVVYGIAKTNKSYCSSQKRKNAHISFGKCANKNKKSLDKFMNQMIVDYHGVRLYKDPKLRIPLACCNFYKFKDRLVTLLNKDCPNEAVEMERKIDGYTQDGLNLLCGDYTEESDLCSKIINKTPKWTKSVTSKAFIMPMVDIFNSL
;
A
#
# COMPACT_ATOMS: atom_id res chain seq x y z
N MET A 1 -11.59 -16.94 -70.19
CA MET A 1 -10.64 -17.38 -69.16
C MET A 1 -9.88 -16.16 -68.68
N ASN A 2 -10.27 -15.56 -67.55
CA ASN A 2 -9.51 -14.59 -66.74
C ASN A 2 -10.48 -13.88 -65.78
N VAL A 3 -10.77 -14.51 -64.64
CA VAL A 3 -11.39 -13.81 -63.49
C VAL A 3 -10.86 -14.35 -62.15
N HIS A 4 -10.42 -15.61 -62.08
CA HIS A 4 -10.01 -16.21 -60.80
C HIS A 4 -8.57 -15.93 -60.32
N PHE A 5 -7.71 -15.27 -61.11
CA PHE A 5 -6.30 -15.09 -60.72
C PHE A 5 -6.00 -13.77 -59.99
N ILE A 6 -6.92 -12.80 -60.01
CA ILE A 6 -6.70 -11.47 -59.41
C ILE A 6 -7.11 -11.44 -57.92
N GLU A 7 -8.06 -12.28 -57.49
CA GLU A 7 -8.53 -12.27 -56.10
C GLU A 7 -7.55 -12.89 -55.09
N SER A 8 -6.63 -13.76 -55.53
CA SER A 8 -5.65 -14.38 -54.62
C SER A 8 -4.46 -13.48 -54.27
N TYR A 9 -4.14 -12.47 -55.08
CA TYR A 9 -3.02 -11.56 -54.81
C TYR A 9 -3.40 -10.42 -53.85
N ILE A 10 -4.66 -10.00 -53.84
CA ILE A 10 -5.13 -8.94 -52.92
C ILE A 10 -5.13 -9.45 -51.47
N PHE A 11 -5.46 -10.72 -51.23
CA PHE A 11 -5.46 -11.30 -49.88
C PHE A 11 -4.04 -11.45 -49.29
N LEU A 12 -3.01 -11.68 -50.10
CA LEU A 12 -1.63 -11.80 -49.64
C LEU A 12 -0.98 -10.44 -49.36
N MET A 13 -1.38 -9.36 -50.04
CA MET A 13 -0.87 -8.01 -49.73
C MET A 13 -1.52 -7.39 -48.48
N VAL A 14 -2.74 -7.78 -48.12
CA VAL A 14 -3.38 -7.32 -46.86
C VAL A 14 -2.77 -7.99 -45.63
N LEU A 15 -2.24 -9.22 -45.75
CA LEU A 15 -1.59 -9.93 -44.64
C LEU A 15 -0.14 -9.50 -44.39
N ALA A 16 0.54 -8.88 -45.35
CA ALA A 16 1.88 -8.33 -45.17
C ALA A 16 1.90 -6.89 -44.60
N ALA A 17 0.74 -6.24 -44.49
CA ALA A 17 0.61 -4.87 -43.96
C ALA A 17 0.32 -4.80 -42.45
N THR A 18 0.18 -5.93 -41.74
CA THR A 18 -0.21 -5.95 -40.31
C THR A 18 0.87 -6.40 -39.34
N SER A 19 2.11 -6.59 -39.78
CA SER A 19 3.18 -7.11 -38.90
C SER A 19 4.48 -6.33 -38.96
N THR A 20 4.42 -5.01 -38.81
CA THR A 20 5.47 -4.23 -38.12
C THR A 20 4.88 -2.90 -37.67
N SER A 21 3.84 -2.94 -36.83
CA SER A 21 3.73 -1.91 -35.81
C SER A 21 4.87 -2.17 -34.84
N PHE A 22 6.05 -1.62 -35.14
CA PHE A 22 7.03 -1.34 -34.11
C PHE A 22 6.29 -0.38 -33.16
N VAL A 23 5.65 -0.94 -32.14
CA VAL A 23 5.19 -0.20 -30.98
C VAL A 23 6.48 0.21 -30.29
N TYR A 24 7.14 1.23 -30.84
CA TYR A 24 7.77 2.24 -30.01
C TYR A 24 6.62 2.84 -29.22
N GLY A 25 6.24 2.14 -28.15
CA GLY A 25 5.51 2.75 -27.07
C GLY A 25 6.39 3.91 -26.65
N PHE A 26 6.01 5.12 -27.08
CA PHE A 26 6.41 6.33 -26.42
C PHE A 26 6.02 6.13 -24.95
N LYS A 27 6.98 5.68 -24.14
CA LYS A 27 6.92 5.77 -22.69
C LYS A 27 7.02 7.28 -22.43
N GLU A 28 5.92 7.99 -22.62
CA GLU A 28 5.80 9.38 -22.17
C GLU A 28 6.31 9.41 -20.73
N ASN A 29 7.17 10.39 -20.44
CA ASN A 29 7.88 10.58 -19.18
C ASN A 29 6.92 10.61 -17.98
N GLY A 30 6.45 9.44 -17.55
CA GLY A 30 5.65 9.26 -16.36
C GLY A 30 6.53 9.60 -15.17
N ASN A 31 6.07 10.52 -14.32
CA ASN A 31 6.81 10.91 -13.13
C ASN A 31 6.92 9.73 -12.15
N CYS A 32 7.99 8.94 -12.26
CA CYS A 32 8.33 7.82 -11.38
C CYS A 32 9.05 8.27 -10.10
N SER A 33 8.99 9.57 -9.77
CA SER A 33 9.54 10.09 -8.52
C SER A 33 8.93 9.38 -7.32
N ARG A 34 9.80 8.96 -6.41
CA ARG A 34 9.40 8.33 -5.15
C ARG A 34 8.45 9.21 -4.33
N ALA A 35 8.60 10.54 -4.45
CA ALA A 35 7.74 11.51 -3.79
C ALA A 35 6.27 11.43 -4.24
N VAL A 36 6.00 11.02 -5.49
CA VAL A 36 4.63 10.84 -6.00
C VAL A 36 3.95 9.68 -5.29
N LEU A 37 4.61 8.52 -5.25
CA LEU A 37 4.05 7.36 -4.56
C LEU A 37 3.89 7.63 -3.06
N ASP A 38 4.87 8.28 -2.43
CA ASP A 38 4.83 8.62 -1.01
C ASP A 38 3.65 9.54 -0.68
N TYR A 39 3.47 10.63 -1.46
CA TYR A 39 2.34 11.55 -1.31
C TYR A 39 0.98 10.84 -1.41
N CYS A 40 0.79 10.01 -2.45
CA CYS A 40 -0.47 9.32 -2.66
C CYS A 40 -0.74 8.27 -1.56
N SER A 41 0.32 7.59 -1.11
CA SER A 41 0.25 6.60 -0.03
C SER A 41 -0.17 7.24 1.30
N MET A 42 0.43 8.36 1.68
CA MET A 42 0.10 9.08 2.92
C MET A 42 -1.39 9.45 3.01
N LYS A 43 -1.94 10.00 1.93
CA LYS A 43 -3.34 10.42 1.86
C LYS A 43 -4.31 9.23 1.84
N LEU A 44 -3.90 8.11 1.25
CA LEU A 44 -4.70 6.90 1.21
C LEU A 44 -4.91 6.28 2.62
N ILE A 45 -3.82 6.15 3.40
CA ILE A 45 -3.82 5.44 4.69
C ILE A 45 -4.10 6.32 5.92
N SER A 46 -3.99 7.65 5.79
CA SER A 46 -4.20 8.62 6.89
C SER A 46 -3.18 8.60 8.02
N LEU A 47 -2.02 7.98 7.81
CA LEU A 47 -0.93 7.86 8.77
C LEU A 47 0.37 8.28 8.08
N GLY A 48 1.24 8.98 8.82
CA GLY A 48 2.50 9.50 8.29
C GLY A 48 2.42 10.91 7.67
N ASP A 49 1.20 11.41 7.44
CA ASP A 49 0.97 12.83 7.11
C ASP A 49 0.80 13.66 8.37
N VAL A 50 1.82 14.44 8.73
CA VAL A 50 1.83 15.27 9.95
C VAL A 50 0.68 16.28 9.99
N ASP A 51 0.22 16.74 8.82
CA ASP A 51 -0.85 17.74 8.69
C ASP A 51 -2.24 17.10 8.56
N TYR A 52 -2.31 15.77 8.48
CA TYR A 52 -3.58 15.08 8.34
C TYR A 52 -4.38 15.11 9.65
N VAL A 53 -5.61 15.58 9.56
CA VAL A 53 -6.60 15.55 10.63
C VAL A 53 -7.66 14.53 10.28
N SER A 54 -7.89 13.56 11.16
CA SER A 54 -8.94 12.56 10.99
C SER A 54 -10.32 13.21 11.03
N PRO A 55 -11.26 12.82 10.14
CA PRO A 55 -12.61 13.36 10.12
C PRO A 55 -13.32 13.23 11.47
N VAL A 56 -13.88 14.34 11.97
CA VAL A 56 -14.70 14.39 13.19
C VAL A 56 -16.16 14.75 12.92
N ASN A 57 -16.53 14.88 11.66
CA ASN A 57 -17.91 15.10 11.21
C ASN A 57 -18.15 14.54 9.80
N MET A 58 -19.41 14.53 9.37
CA MET A 58 -19.82 13.94 8.09
C MET A 58 -19.28 14.69 6.87
N GLU A 59 -19.15 16.01 6.96
CA GLU A 59 -18.60 16.83 5.88
C GLU A 59 -17.15 16.45 5.60
N GLN A 60 -16.32 16.40 6.65
CA GLN A 60 -14.92 15.97 6.57
C GLN A 60 -14.80 14.52 6.09
N MET A 61 -15.70 13.64 6.54
CA MET A 61 -15.69 12.24 6.11
C MET A 61 -16.03 12.09 4.63
N ASN A 62 -17.00 12.86 4.13
CA ASN A 62 -17.35 12.88 2.72
C ASN A 62 -16.21 13.46 1.86
N LYS A 63 -15.52 14.50 2.34
CA LYS A 63 -14.32 15.03 1.69
C LYS A 63 -13.24 13.96 1.57
N ARG A 64 -12.90 13.30 2.68
CA ARG A 64 -11.96 12.17 2.70
C ARG A 64 -12.34 11.09 1.68
N CYS A 65 -13.61 10.69 1.64
CA CYS A 65 -14.06 9.63 0.73
C CYS A 65 -13.89 9.98 -0.75
N LYS A 66 -13.98 11.26 -1.12
CA LYS A 66 -13.67 11.73 -2.48
C LYS A 66 -12.17 11.64 -2.76
N GLU A 67 -11.34 12.05 -1.81
CA GLU A 67 -9.87 12.06 -1.94
C GLU A 67 -9.29 10.65 -2.07
N VAL A 68 -9.77 9.69 -1.27
CA VAL A 68 -9.23 8.32 -1.25
C VAL A 68 -9.28 7.66 -2.62
N LYS A 69 -10.38 7.84 -3.38
CA LYS A 69 -10.50 7.27 -4.73
C LYS A 69 -9.42 7.80 -5.68
N ALA A 70 -9.12 9.10 -5.61
CA ALA A 70 -8.07 9.70 -6.42
C ALA A 70 -6.68 9.19 -6.01
N MET A 71 -6.44 9.00 -4.72
CA MET A 71 -5.16 8.49 -4.20
C MET A 71 -4.93 7.03 -4.54
N GLU A 72 -5.98 6.20 -4.51
CA GLU A 72 -5.92 4.83 -5.02
C GLU A 72 -5.49 4.79 -6.49
N GLN A 73 -6.13 5.61 -7.33
CA GLN A 73 -5.79 5.67 -8.76
C GLN A 73 -4.35 6.15 -8.97
N CYS A 74 -3.90 7.17 -8.22
CA CYS A 74 -2.52 7.64 -8.29
C CYS A 74 -1.51 6.50 -8.05
N ILE A 75 -1.73 5.66 -7.03
CA ILE A 75 -0.83 4.55 -6.73
C ILE A 75 -0.89 3.48 -7.82
N LYS A 76 -2.09 3.15 -8.34
CA LYS A 76 -2.25 2.19 -9.44
C LYS A 76 -1.52 2.65 -10.69
N ASP A 77 -1.65 3.93 -11.04
CA ASP A 77 -0.98 4.53 -12.18
C ASP A 77 0.54 4.55 -12.01
N TYR A 78 1.04 4.85 -10.80
CA TYR A 78 2.46 4.74 -10.48
C TYR A 78 2.93 3.29 -10.65
N ALA A 79 2.22 2.32 -10.06
CA ALA A 79 2.58 0.91 -10.13
C ALA A 79 2.61 0.38 -11.58
N ALA A 80 1.64 0.78 -12.41
CA ALA A 80 1.56 0.38 -13.81
C ALA A 80 2.75 0.90 -14.65
N ARG A 81 3.24 2.11 -14.35
CA ARG A 81 4.29 2.78 -15.13
C ARG A 81 5.71 2.54 -14.61
N CYS A 82 5.85 2.41 -13.30
CA CYS A 82 7.14 2.54 -12.61
C CYS A 82 7.58 1.29 -11.84
N LEU A 83 6.69 0.30 -11.67
CA LEU A 83 7.01 -0.98 -11.04
C LEU A 83 6.86 -2.12 -12.04
N GLU A 84 7.61 -3.19 -11.83
CA GLU A 84 7.64 -4.34 -12.73
C GLU A 84 7.49 -5.66 -11.95
N GLY A 85 7.11 -6.72 -12.67
CA GLY A 85 7.06 -8.08 -12.17
C GLY A 85 6.32 -8.25 -10.83
N GLU A 86 6.94 -9.02 -9.94
CA GLU A 86 6.36 -9.40 -8.65
C GLU A 86 6.22 -8.21 -7.70
N THR A 87 7.16 -7.25 -7.72
CA THR A 87 7.04 -6.01 -6.93
C THR A 87 5.75 -5.28 -7.26
N ARG A 88 5.41 -5.14 -8.55
CA ARG A 88 4.16 -4.50 -8.96
C ARG A 88 2.95 -5.27 -8.43
N ASN A 89 2.92 -6.58 -8.61
CA ASN A 89 1.78 -7.43 -8.21
C ASN A 89 1.57 -7.38 -6.69
N SER A 90 2.64 -7.57 -5.92
CA SER A 90 2.60 -7.53 -4.46
C SER A 90 2.12 -6.17 -3.94
N ILE A 91 2.60 -5.06 -4.50
CA ILE A 91 2.14 -3.71 -4.12
C ILE A 91 0.67 -3.49 -4.47
N LEU A 92 0.20 -3.96 -5.64
CA LEU A 92 -1.19 -3.82 -6.03
C LEU A 92 -2.14 -4.61 -5.11
N VAL A 93 -1.73 -5.76 -4.58
CA VAL A 93 -2.53 -6.51 -3.60
C VAL A 93 -2.64 -5.75 -2.27
N VAL A 94 -1.54 -5.19 -1.78
CA VAL A 94 -1.55 -4.36 -0.56
C VAL A 94 -2.47 -3.15 -0.75
N VAL A 95 -2.36 -2.46 -1.87
CA VAL A 95 -3.19 -1.29 -2.20
C VAL A 95 -4.66 -1.68 -2.36
N TYR A 96 -4.94 -2.86 -2.90
CA TYR A 96 -6.31 -3.38 -3.02
C TYR A 96 -6.97 -3.55 -1.64
N GLY A 97 -6.30 -4.14 -0.66
CA GLY A 97 -6.83 -4.28 0.70
C GLY A 97 -7.19 -2.93 1.32
N ILE A 98 -6.27 -1.96 1.21
CA ILE A 98 -6.48 -0.59 1.70
C ILE A 98 -7.68 0.09 0.99
N ALA A 99 -7.75 -0.01 -0.33
CA ALA A 99 -8.81 0.58 -1.13
C ALA A 99 -10.18 -0.02 -0.84
N LYS A 100 -10.26 -1.35 -0.79
CA LYS A 100 -11.46 -2.13 -0.43
C LYS A 100 -11.99 -1.72 0.93
N THR A 101 -11.12 -1.62 1.93
CA THR A 101 -11.51 -1.22 3.28
C THR A 101 -11.93 0.23 3.34
N ASN A 102 -11.20 1.16 2.73
CA ASN A 102 -11.63 2.56 2.64
C ASN A 102 -13.00 2.71 1.96
N LYS A 103 -13.22 2.01 0.84
CA LYS A 103 -14.52 1.97 0.13
C LYS A 103 -15.62 1.50 1.07
N SER A 104 -15.38 0.42 1.81
CA SER A 104 -16.29 -0.10 2.84
C SER A 104 -16.67 0.97 3.88
N TYR A 105 -15.70 1.74 4.40
CA TYR A 105 -15.97 2.84 5.34
C TYR A 105 -16.68 4.03 4.69
N CYS A 106 -16.50 4.23 3.39
CA CYS A 106 -17.12 5.31 2.63
C CYS A 106 -18.52 5.00 2.10
N SER A 107 -18.92 3.73 2.03
CA SER A 107 -20.22 3.31 1.47
C SER A 107 -21.34 3.24 2.50
N SER A 108 -21.05 3.04 3.79
CA SER A 108 -22.07 2.85 4.83
C SER A 108 -22.11 4.00 5.82
N GLN A 109 -23.31 4.53 6.11
CA GLN A 109 -23.49 5.55 7.13
C GLN A 109 -23.00 5.09 8.51
N LYS A 110 -23.27 3.82 8.86
CA LYS A 110 -22.78 3.21 10.11
C LYS A 110 -21.25 3.23 10.19
N ARG A 111 -20.56 2.81 9.12
CA ARG A 111 -19.09 2.79 9.10
C ARG A 111 -18.49 4.19 9.04
N LYS A 112 -19.12 5.14 8.33
CA LYS A 112 -18.73 6.56 8.38
C LYS A 112 -18.79 7.11 9.79
N ASN A 113 -19.90 6.87 10.50
CA ASN A 113 -20.06 7.30 11.89
C ASN A 113 -19.01 6.65 12.81
N ALA A 114 -18.69 5.37 12.58
CA ALA A 114 -17.66 4.68 13.35
C ALA A 114 -16.26 5.30 13.12
N HIS A 115 -15.92 5.63 11.87
CA HIS A 115 -14.69 6.36 11.55
C HIS A 115 -14.64 7.75 12.20
N ILE A 116 -15.76 8.47 12.17
CA ILE A 116 -15.90 9.80 12.79
C ILE A 116 -15.72 9.74 14.31
N SER A 117 -16.32 8.74 14.97
CA SER A 117 -16.17 8.53 16.42
C SER A 117 -14.69 8.39 16.78
N PHE A 118 -13.96 7.60 16.00
CA PHE A 118 -12.52 7.42 16.17
C PHE A 118 -11.71 8.68 15.85
N GLY A 119 -12.18 9.57 14.96
CA GLY A 119 -11.43 10.73 14.51
C GLY A 119 -10.91 11.62 15.65
N LYS A 120 -11.72 11.87 16.68
CA LYS A 120 -11.29 12.66 17.86
C LYS A 120 -10.16 11.97 18.62
N CYS A 121 -10.28 10.66 18.85
CA CYS A 121 -9.25 9.85 19.46
C CYS A 121 -7.94 9.87 18.65
N ALA A 122 -8.04 9.63 17.34
CA ALA A 122 -6.90 9.62 16.44
C ALA A 122 -6.16 10.96 16.46
N ASN A 123 -6.90 12.06 16.47
CA ASN A 123 -6.34 13.42 16.50
C ASN A 123 -5.65 13.70 17.85
N LYS A 124 -6.24 13.29 18.97
CA LYS A 124 -5.60 13.38 20.31
C LYS A 124 -4.28 12.59 20.36
N ASN A 125 -4.25 11.43 19.72
CA ASN A 125 -3.11 10.51 19.72
C ASN A 125 -2.16 10.66 18.54
N LYS A 126 -2.35 11.69 17.69
CA LYS A 126 -1.66 11.86 16.40
C LYS A 126 -0.15 11.72 16.50
N LYS A 127 0.47 12.40 17.47
CA LYS A 127 1.92 12.37 17.68
C LYS A 127 2.45 10.95 17.95
N SER A 128 1.73 10.17 18.75
CA SER A 128 2.10 8.79 19.07
C SER A 128 1.90 7.88 17.86
N LEU A 129 0.77 8.03 17.14
CA LEU A 129 0.48 7.27 15.92
C LEU A 129 1.52 7.52 14.83
N ASP A 130 1.90 8.79 14.61
CA ASP A 130 2.96 9.16 13.67
C ASP A 130 4.31 8.59 14.09
N LYS A 131 4.64 8.63 15.40
CA LYS A 131 5.86 8.02 15.92
C LYS A 131 5.92 6.51 15.63
N PHE A 132 4.80 5.79 15.79
CA PHE A 132 4.74 4.37 15.50
C PHE A 132 4.90 4.08 14.00
N MET A 133 4.24 4.86 13.15
CA MET A 133 4.37 4.75 11.69
C MET A 133 5.81 5.03 11.24
N ASN A 134 6.42 6.10 11.75
CA ASN A 134 7.81 6.45 11.47
C ASN A 134 8.77 5.34 11.90
N GLN A 135 8.55 4.74 13.09
CA GLN A 135 9.39 3.62 13.52
C GLN A 135 9.23 2.41 12.60
N MET A 136 8.01 2.10 12.12
CA MET A 136 7.81 1.01 11.16
C MET A 136 8.53 1.27 9.83
N ILE A 137 8.48 2.51 9.32
CA ILE A 137 9.20 2.92 8.11
C ILE A 137 10.72 2.75 8.30
N VAL A 138 11.27 3.17 9.45
CA VAL A 138 12.68 2.97 9.81
C VAL A 138 13.03 1.49 9.88
N ASP A 139 12.19 0.67 10.53
CA ASP A 139 12.39 -0.77 10.64
C ASP A 139 12.41 -1.41 9.23
N TYR A 140 11.50 -1.03 8.32
CA TYR A 140 11.46 -1.52 6.94
C TYR A 140 12.70 -1.14 6.11
N HIS A 141 13.23 0.08 6.31
CA HIS A 141 14.52 0.46 5.71
C HIS A 141 15.70 -0.37 6.24
N GLY A 142 15.61 -0.86 7.47
CA GLY A 142 16.54 -1.84 8.03
C GLY A 142 16.37 -3.23 7.42
N VAL A 143 15.13 -3.71 7.30
CA VAL A 143 14.79 -5.03 6.77
C VAL A 143 15.42 -5.30 5.40
N ARG A 144 15.37 -4.34 4.46
CA ARG A 144 15.97 -4.50 3.12
C ARG A 144 17.49 -4.73 3.12
N LEU A 145 18.17 -4.41 4.23
CA LEU A 145 19.62 -4.62 4.40
C LEU A 145 19.95 -5.99 4.99
N TYR A 146 18.96 -6.79 5.38
CA TYR A 146 19.21 -8.09 5.97
C TYR A 146 19.88 -9.03 4.96
N LYS A 147 20.92 -9.74 5.40
CA LYS A 147 21.84 -10.47 4.50
C LYS A 147 21.16 -11.58 3.71
N ASP A 148 20.21 -12.29 4.32
CA ASP A 148 19.44 -13.35 3.66
C ASP A 148 18.13 -12.78 3.09
N PRO A 149 17.97 -12.68 1.76
CA PRO A 149 16.76 -12.14 1.14
C PRO A 149 15.49 -12.89 1.54
N LYS A 150 15.57 -14.20 1.81
CA LYS A 150 14.42 -15.04 2.18
C LYS A 150 13.77 -14.62 3.50
N LEU A 151 14.53 -13.97 4.39
CA LEU A 151 14.02 -13.48 5.67
C LEU A 151 13.52 -12.04 5.62
N ARG A 152 13.63 -11.33 4.48
CA ARG A 152 13.20 -9.93 4.40
C ARG A 152 11.68 -9.79 4.48
N ILE A 153 10.91 -10.62 3.77
CA ILE A 153 9.44 -10.62 3.89
C ILE A 153 8.99 -11.05 5.29
N PRO A 154 9.48 -12.17 5.87
CA PRO A 154 9.21 -12.51 7.27
C PRO A 154 9.50 -11.38 8.26
N LEU A 155 10.66 -10.72 8.15
CA LEU A 155 11.01 -9.59 9.03
C LEU A 155 10.08 -8.39 8.82
N ALA A 156 9.68 -8.09 7.58
CA ALA A 156 8.70 -7.03 7.31
C ALA A 156 7.35 -7.33 7.98
N CYS A 157 6.85 -8.56 7.83
CA CYS A 157 5.62 -9.03 8.48
C CYS A 157 5.71 -8.90 10.00
N CYS A 158 6.80 -9.35 10.62
CA CYS A 158 6.95 -9.24 12.07
C CYS A 158 7.08 -7.80 12.57
N ASN A 159 7.72 -6.91 11.79
CA ASN A 159 7.76 -5.48 12.12
C ASN A 159 6.39 -4.80 11.95
N PHE A 160 5.56 -5.28 11.02
CA PHE A 160 4.15 -4.86 10.93
C PHE A 160 3.37 -5.26 12.20
N TYR A 161 3.46 -6.52 12.66
CA TYR A 161 2.74 -6.93 13.87
C TYR A 161 3.20 -6.18 15.11
N LYS A 162 4.51 -5.92 15.26
CA LYS A 162 5.06 -5.02 16.28
C LYS A 162 4.51 -3.58 16.17
N PHE A 163 4.21 -3.10 14.97
CA PHE A 163 3.54 -1.81 14.77
C PHE A 163 2.06 -1.89 15.16
N LYS A 164 1.34 -2.93 14.73
CA LYS A 164 -0.07 -3.17 15.06
C LYS A 164 -0.28 -3.25 16.57
N ASP A 165 0.52 -4.05 17.27
CA ASP A 165 0.46 -4.22 18.73
C ASP A 165 0.59 -2.88 19.48
N ARG A 166 1.57 -2.05 19.12
CA ARG A 166 1.74 -0.71 19.72
C ARG A 166 0.54 0.19 19.46
N LEU A 167 -0.03 0.13 18.26
CA LEU A 167 -1.19 0.91 17.88
C LEU A 167 -2.42 0.46 18.69
N VAL A 168 -2.73 -0.84 18.68
CA VAL A 168 -3.86 -1.43 19.42
C VAL A 168 -3.72 -1.18 20.92
N THR A 169 -2.53 -1.35 21.50
CA THR A 169 -2.26 -1.07 22.92
C THR A 169 -2.54 0.40 23.28
N LEU A 170 -2.07 1.34 22.46
CA LEU A 170 -2.35 2.77 22.69
C LEU A 170 -3.86 3.06 22.63
N LEU A 171 -4.55 2.50 21.64
CA LEU A 171 -5.97 2.76 21.45
C LEU A 171 -6.85 2.10 22.50
N ASN A 172 -6.53 0.88 22.93
CA ASN A 172 -7.22 0.23 24.05
C ASN A 172 -7.10 1.06 25.33
N LYS A 173 -5.95 1.69 25.56
CA LYS A 173 -5.73 2.56 26.72
C LYS A 173 -6.50 3.87 26.63
N ASP A 174 -6.40 4.56 25.49
CA ASP A 174 -6.85 5.95 25.38
C ASP A 174 -8.27 6.08 24.82
N CYS A 175 -8.75 5.06 24.10
CA CYS A 175 -9.98 5.05 23.31
C CYS A 175 -10.64 3.65 23.29
N PRO A 176 -10.94 3.07 24.47
CA PRO A 176 -11.36 1.67 24.59
C PRO A 176 -12.64 1.34 23.82
N ASN A 177 -13.56 2.32 23.66
CA ASN A 177 -14.82 2.11 22.97
C ASN A 177 -14.66 1.99 21.44
N GLU A 178 -13.59 2.59 20.89
CA GLU A 178 -13.31 2.62 19.46
C GLU A 178 -12.25 1.61 19.03
N ALA A 179 -11.51 1.03 19.98
CA ALA A 179 -10.34 0.20 19.71
C ALA A 179 -10.65 -1.01 18.81
N VAL A 180 -11.75 -1.73 19.09
CA VAL A 180 -12.17 -2.92 18.31
C VAL A 180 -12.45 -2.57 16.84
N GLU A 181 -13.10 -1.43 16.60
CA GLU A 181 -13.42 -1.02 15.23
C GLU A 181 -12.16 -0.53 14.49
N MET A 182 -11.22 0.08 15.20
CA MET A 182 -9.95 0.48 14.61
C MET A 182 -9.06 -0.72 14.30
N GLU A 183 -9.05 -1.74 15.16
CA GLU A 183 -8.38 -3.01 14.88
C GLU A 183 -8.97 -3.67 13.64
N ARG A 184 -10.30 -3.79 13.55
CA ARG A 184 -10.98 -4.26 12.34
C ARG A 184 -10.57 -3.47 11.09
N LYS A 185 -10.38 -2.15 11.21
CA LYS A 185 -9.95 -1.30 10.11
C LYS A 185 -8.50 -1.58 9.69
N ILE A 186 -7.61 -1.78 10.64
CA ILE A 186 -6.20 -2.13 10.39
C ILE A 186 -6.13 -3.49 9.72
N ASP A 187 -6.84 -4.48 10.26
CA ASP A 187 -6.92 -5.81 9.67
C ASP A 187 -7.47 -5.74 8.25
N GLY A 188 -8.54 -4.97 8.03
CA GLY A 188 -9.07 -4.75 6.68
C GLY A 188 -8.05 -4.13 5.72
N TYR A 189 -7.14 -3.29 6.18
CA TYR A 189 -6.09 -2.72 5.32
C TYR A 189 -5.03 -3.74 4.94
N THR A 190 -4.70 -4.66 5.82
CA THR A 190 -3.50 -5.49 5.68
C THR A 190 -3.79 -6.95 5.38
N GLN A 191 -4.98 -7.46 5.70
CA GLN A 191 -5.33 -8.88 5.60
C GLN A 191 -5.02 -9.48 4.23
N ASP A 192 -5.47 -8.85 3.13
CA ASP A 192 -5.23 -9.36 1.78
C ASP A 192 -3.72 -9.43 1.45
N GLY A 193 -2.94 -8.43 1.90
CA GLY A 193 -1.48 -8.39 1.71
C GLY A 193 -0.72 -9.35 2.62
N LEU A 194 -1.09 -9.44 3.89
CA LEU A 194 -0.44 -10.35 4.86
C LEU A 194 -0.70 -11.81 4.50
N ASN A 195 -1.92 -12.16 4.08
CA ASN A 195 -2.25 -13.51 3.63
C ASN A 195 -1.44 -13.93 2.41
N LEU A 196 -1.15 -12.99 1.50
CA LEU A 196 -0.31 -13.26 0.34
C LEU A 196 1.17 -13.42 0.74
N LEU A 197 1.67 -12.53 1.60
CA LEU A 197 3.11 -12.33 1.77
C LEU A 197 3.71 -13.09 2.96
N CYS A 198 2.98 -13.19 4.07
CA CYS A 198 3.56 -13.53 5.36
C CYS A 198 3.60 -15.02 5.67
N GLY A 199 2.82 -15.84 4.95
CA GLY A 199 2.74 -17.29 5.20
C GLY A 199 2.50 -17.58 6.68
N ASP A 200 3.39 -18.35 7.29
CA ASP A 200 3.29 -18.76 8.71
C ASP A 200 3.70 -17.68 9.72
N TYR A 201 4.24 -16.55 9.26
CA TYR A 201 4.57 -15.41 10.11
C TYR A 201 3.31 -14.59 10.36
N THR A 202 2.46 -15.06 11.26
CA THR A 202 1.21 -14.41 11.67
C THR A 202 1.37 -13.72 13.04
N GLU A 203 0.36 -12.95 13.44
CA GLU A 203 0.30 -12.30 14.76
C GLU A 203 0.35 -13.29 15.93
N GLU A 204 -0.26 -14.46 15.76
CA GLU A 204 -0.37 -15.51 16.77
C GLU A 204 0.83 -16.47 16.77
N SER A 205 1.70 -16.37 15.76
CA SER A 205 2.83 -17.27 15.56
C SER A 205 4.04 -16.88 16.43
N ASP A 206 4.65 -17.87 17.09
CA ASP A 206 5.89 -17.67 17.86
C ASP A 206 7.11 -17.39 16.94
N LEU A 207 6.95 -17.55 15.62
CA LEU A 207 8.01 -17.37 14.64
C LEU A 207 8.54 -15.93 14.62
N CYS A 208 7.69 -14.94 14.85
CA CYS A 208 8.12 -13.54 14.88
C CYS A 208 9.04 -13.25 16.06
N SER A 209 8.75 -13.81 17.24
CA SER A 209 9.61 -13.67 18.43
C SER A 209 11.02 -14.21 18.20
N LYS A 210 11.19 -15.21 17.32
CA LYS A 210 12.48 -15.82 16.99
C LYS A 210 13.35 -14.99 16.05
N ILE A 211 12.76 -14.04 15.29
CA ILE A 211 13.48 -13.31 14.25
C ILE A 211 13.44 -11.79 14.38
N ILE A 212 12.49 -11.21 15.13
CA ILE A 212 12.28 -9.75 15.16
C ILE A 212 13.53 -8.97 15.59
N ASN A 213 14.33 -9.52 16.50
CA ASN A 213 15.59 -8.94 16.97
C ASN A 213 16.71 -8.93 15.91
N LYS A 214 16.54 -9.66 14.80
CA LYS A 214 17.46 -9.68 13.65
C LYS A 214 17.25 -8.49 12.70
N THR A 215 16.21 -7.69 12.90
CA THR A 215 15.94 -6.49 12.10
C THR A 215 17.16 -5.54 12.17
N PRO A 216 17.87 -5.29 11.06
CA PRO A 216 19.01 -4.39 11.07
C PRO A 216 18.60 -2.98 11.51
N LYS A 217 19.45 -2.32 12.30
CA LYS A 217 19.22 -0.92 12.67
C LYS A 217 19.48 -0.02 11.47
N TRP A 218 18.50 0.80 11.12
CA TRP A 218 18.68 1.88 10.16
C TRP A 218 19.19 3.14 10.87
N THR A 219 20.34 3.67 10.42
CA THR A 219 21.03 4.81 11.07
C THR A 219 20.98 6.10 10.26
N LYS A 220 20.45 6.07 9.04
CA LYS A 220 20.36 7.24 8.15
C LYS A 220 19.00 7.93 8.28
N SER A 221 18.87 9.11 7.71
CA SER A 221 17.57 9.75 7.56
C SER A 221 16.65 8.91 6.66
N VAL A 222 15.36 8.90 6.99
CA VAL A 222 14.31 8.32 6.14
C VAL A 222 13.64 9.44 5.36
N THR A 223 13.46 9.24 4.06
CA THR A 223 12.83 10.23 3.16
C THR A 223 11.37 9.90 2.87
N SER A 224 10.95 8.66 3.12
CA SER A 224 9.56 8.22 2.94
C SER A 224 8.73 8.58 4.17
N LYS A 225 7.55 9.13 3.93
CA LYS A 225 6.56 9.48 4.96
C LYS A 225 5.46 8.43 5.09
N ALA A 226 5.32 7.54 4.10
CA ALA A 226 4.44 6.38 4.13
C ALA A 226 5.22 5.07 3.90
N PHE A 227 4.59 3.94 4.26
CA PHE A 227 5.25 2.63 4.26
C PHE A 227 5.29 1.93 2.90
N ILE A 228 4.48 2.35 1.92
CA ILE A 228 4.39 1.66 0.62
C ILE A 228 5.72 1.74 -0.15
N MET A 229 6.41 2.88 -0.13
CA MET A 229 7.71 3.01 -0.79
C MET A 229 8.80 2.13 -0.13
N PRO A 230 8.95 2.09 1.21
CA PRO A 230 9.77 1.08 1.87
C PRO A 230 9.43 -0.37 1.50
N MET A 231 8.16 -0.71 1.28
CA MET A 231 7.78 -2.04 0.79
C MET A 231 8.27 -2.31 -0.63
N VAL A 232 8.16 -1.33 -1.53
CA VAL A 232 8.75 -1.41 -2.88
C VAL A 232 10.24 -1.72 -2.80
N ASP A 233 10.96 -1.04 -1.91
CA ASP A 233 12.39 -1.28 -1.72
C ASP A 233 12.69 -2.68 -1.19
N ILE A 234 11.85 -3.21 -0.29
CA ILE A 234 12.00 -4.59 0.21
C ILE A 234 11.79 -5.59 -0.94
N PHE A 235 10.71 -5.46 -1.72
CA PHE A 235 10.43 -6.38 -2.83
C PHE A 235 11.50 -6.34 -3.92
N ASN A 236 11.97 -5.16 -4.29
CA ASN A 236 13.05 -5.02 -5.28
C ASN A 236 14.40 -5.55 -4.79
N SER A 237 14.52 -5.83 -3.49
CA SER A 237 15.75 -6.35 -2.91
C SER A 237 15.76 -7.88 -2.82
N LEU A 238 14.63 -8.55 -3.04
CA LEU A 238 14.50 -10.00 -2.90
C LEU A 238 15.39 -10.78 -3.89
#